data_AF-A0A7C2GWQ5-F1
#
_entry.id   AF-A0A7C2GWQ5-F1
#
_cell.length_a   1.000
_cell.length_b   1.000
_cell.length_c   1.000
_cell.angle_alpha   90.00
_cell.angle_beta   90.00
_cell.angle_gamma   90.00
#
_symmetry.space_group_name_H-M   'P 1'
#
loop_
_entity.id
_entity.type
_entity.pdbx_description
1 polymer ?
#
loop_
_entity_poly.entity_id
_entity_poly.type
_entity_poly.pdbx_seq_one_letter_code
_entity_poly.pdbx_strand_id
1 'polypeptide(L)'
;MRITRADVIFAGFIVSVILFLVFLSTRPRVTPFPLPRDAAHRAARTRSECLACHDPKDPAAPHPLRPSHPQKWRDAAFACTGCHPRE
;
A
#
# COMPACT_ATOMS: atom_id res chain seq x y z
N MET A 1 -29.70 32.16 -9.85
CA MET A 1 -29.77 30.77 -9.35
C MET A 1 -30.41 30.80 -7.97
N ARG A 2 -31.49 30.03 -7.73
CA ARG A 2 -32.11 29.91 -6.41
C ARG A 2 -31.60 28.62 -5.78
N ILE A 3 -30.90 28.73 -4.65
CA ILE A 3 -30.44 27.58 -3.88
C ILE A 3 -31.66 27.00 -3.17
N THR A 4 -31.96 25.73 -3.45
CA THR A 4 -33.05 24.98 -2.83
C THR A 4 -32.55 24.28 -1.56
N ARG A 5 -33.46 23.85 -0.68
CA ARG A 5 -33.10 23.04 0.49
C ARG A 5 -32.37 21.74 0.11
N ALA A 6 -32.74 21.14 -1.02
CA ALA A 6 -32.09 19.95 -1.55
C ALA A 6 -30.61 20.23 -1.89
N ASP A 7 -30.32 21.39 -2.47
CA ASP A 7 -28.94 21.79 -2.81
C ASP A 7 -28.08 21.95 -1.55
N VAL A 8 -28.64 22.50 -0.47
CA VAL A 8 -27.93 22.65 0.81
C VAL A 8 -27.63 21.29 1.44
N ILE A 9 -28.61 20.37 1.43
CA ILE A 9 -28.42 19.01 1.96
C ILE A 9 -27.36 18.25 1.15
N PHE A 10 -27.43 18.35 -0.18
CA PHE A 10 -26.47 17.70 -1.07
C PHE A 10 -25.05 18.24 -0.87
N ALA A 11 -24.89 19.56 -0.80
CA ALA A 11 -23.61 20.19 -0.53
C ALA A 11 -23.05 19.76 0.84
N GLY A 12 -23.88 19.71 1.88
CA GLY A 12 -23.50 19.23 3.21
C GLY A 12 -23.03 17.77 3.19
N PHE A 13 -23.71 16.90 2.42
CA PHE A 13 -23.30 15.50 2.25
C PHE A 13 -21.93 15.38 1.57
N ILE A 14 -21.69 16.13 0.49
CA ILE A 14 -20.39 16.13 -0.20
C ILE A 14 -19.27 16.56 0.76
N VAL A 15 -19.47 17.66 1.49
CA VAL A 15 -18.48 18.15 2.45
C VAL A 15 -18.19 17.10 3.52
N SER A 16 -19.23 16.43 4.03
CA SER A 16 -19.08 15.33 5.00
C SER A 16 -18.23 14.18 4.46
N VAL A 17 -18.51 13.72 3.23
CA VAL A 17 -17.74 12.64 2.58
C VAL A 17 -16.28 13.06 2.39
N ILE A 18 -16.02 14.29 1.92
CA ILE A 18 -14.65 14.79 1.74
C ILE A 18 -13.90 14.81 3.07
N LEU A 19 -14.50 15.36 4.13
CA LEU A 19 -13.89 15.40 5.46
C LEU A 19 -13.62 13.99 6.00
N PHE A 20 -14.55 13.06 5.79
CA PHE A 20 -14.38 11.67 6.19
C PHE A 20 -13.22 10.99 5.45
N LEU A 21 -13.11 11.19 4.13
CA LEU A 21 -12.00 10.66 3.33
C LEU A 21 -10.65 11.26 3.75
N VAL A 22 -10.61 12.57 4.02
CA VAL A 22 -9.40 13.23 4.56
C VAL A 22 -9.01 12.63 5.90
N PHE A 23 -9.97 12.42 6.80
CA PHE A 23 -9.73 11.79 8.09
C PHE A 23 -9.20 10.35 7.98
N LEU A 24 -9.69 9.56 7.03
CA LEU A 24 -9.15 8.24 6.76
C LEU A 24 -7.74 8.30 6.14
N SER A 25 -7.48 9.30 5.29
CA SER A 25 -6.18 9.49 4.63
C SER A 25 -5.07 9.88 5.61
N THR A 26 -5.40 10.65 6.66
CA THR A 26 -4.43 11.09 7.69
C THR A 26 -4.12 10.03 8.74
N ARG A 27 -4.85 8.91 8.77
CA ARG A 27 -4.54 7.82 9.70
C ARG A 27 -3.24 7.12 9.29
N PRO A 28 -2.32 6.86 10.24
CA PRO A 28 -1.10 6.14 9.95
C PRO A 28 -1.44 4.76 9.41
N ARG A 29 -0.97 4.47 8.21
CA ARG A 29 -0.99 3.10 7.67
C ARG A 29 -0.05 2.27 8.55
N VAL A 30 -0.35 0.98 8.69
CA VAL A 30 0.57 0.04 9.34
C VAL A 30 1.93 0.19 8.66
N THR A 31 2.92 0.68 9.41
CA THR A 31 4.26 0.91 8.89
C THR A 31 4.84 -0.45 8.55
N PRO A 32 5.17 -0.72 7.29
CA PRO A 32 5.77 -1.99 6.91
C PRO A 32 7.15 -2.08 7.56
N PHE A 33 7.55 -3.29 7.92
CA PHE A 33 8.90 -3.51 8.45
C PHE A 33 9.95 -3.06 7.41
N PRO A 34 11.01 -2.36 7.83
CA PRO A 34 12.10 -2.04 6.94
C PRO A 34 12.80 -3.31 6.44
N LEU A 35 13.52 -3.19 5.33
CA LEU A 35 14.33 -4.29 4.80
C LEU A 35 15.45 -4.63 5.80
N PRO A 36 15.69 -5.92 6.12
CA PRO A 36 16.85 -6.32 6.91
C PRO A 36 18.16 -5.83 6.29
N ARG A 37 19.15 -5.54 7.14
CA ARG A 37 20.47 -5.03 6.71
C ARG A 37 21.45 -6.14 6.28
N ASP A 38 20.97 -7.34 5.95
CA ASP A 38 21.85 -8.42 5.50
C ASP A 38 22.32 -8.24 4.05
N ALA A 39 23.23 -9.10 3.60
CA ALA A 39 23.82 -9.02 2.27
C ALA A 39 22.81 -9.27 1.15
N ALA A 40 21.82 -10.15 1.37
CA ALA A 40 20.83 -10.50 0.35
C ALA A 40 19.89 -9.32 0.08
N HIS A 41 19.35 -8.70 1.13
CA HIS A 41 18.48 -7.53 1.01
C HIS A 41 19.24 -6.29 0.54
N ARG A 42 20.52 -6.16 0.91
CA ARG A 42 21.41 -5.11 0.37
C ARG A 42 21.82 -5.32 -1.07
N ALA A 43 21.80 -6.55 -1.59
CA ALA A 43 22.11 -6.83 -3.00
C ALA A 43 20.88 -6.67 -3.90
N ALA A 44 19.68 -7.03 -3.40
CA ALA A 44 18.46 -6.96 -4.19
C ALA A 44 18.13 -5.52 -4.65
N ARG A 45 18.01 -5.31 -5.95
CA ARG A 45 17.66 -4.07 -6.64
C ARG A 45 16.32 -4.18 -7.35
N THR A 46 15.93 -5.37 -7.78
CA THR A 46 14.73 -5.57 -8.61
C THR A 46 13.62 -6.31 -7.88
N ARG A 47 12.39 -6.13 -8.34
CA ARG A 47 11.22 -6.88 -7.84
C ARG A 47 11.40 -8.39 -8.01
N SER A 48 11.95 -8.83 -9.15
CA SER A 48 12.23 -10.24 -9.42
C SER A 48 13.22 -10.83 -8.41
N GLU A 49 14.26 -10.10 -8.03
CA GLU A 49 15.20 -10.54 -6.99
C GLU A 49 14.53 -10.67 -5.62
N CYS A 50 13.59 -9.79 -5.26
CA CYS A 50 12.82 -9.95 -4.03
C CYS A 50 11.91 -11.19 -4.09
N LEU A 51 11.27 -11.43 -5.23
CA LEU A 51 10.32 -12.53 -5.40
C LEU A 51 11.00 -13.90 -5.48
N ALA A 52 12.31 -13.97 -5.74
CA ALA A 52 13.06 -15.22 -5.67
C ALA A 52 12.91 -15.93 -4.31
N CYS A 53 12.70 -15.16 -3.23
CA CYS A 53 12.48 -15.71 -1.88
C CYS A 53 11.06 -15.44 -1.33
N HIS A 54 10.36 -14.46 -1.89
CA HIS A 54 9.09 -13.97 -1.35
C HIS A 54 7.87 -14.23 -2.26
N ASP A 55 7.99 -14.92 -3.40
CA ASP A 55 6.82 -15.17 -4.26
C ASP A 55 5.79 -16.08 -3.57
N PRO A 56 4.55 -15.60 -3.32
CA PRO A 56 3.51 -16.44 -2.72
C PRO A 56 2.96 -17.52 -3.66
N LYS A 57 3.30 -17.47 -4.96
CA LYS A 57 2.90 -18.48 -5.94
C LYS A 57 3.90 -19.63 -6.05
N ASP A 58 5.12 -19.42 -5.59
CA ASP A 58 6.16 -20.45 -5.62
C ASP A 58 6.15 -21.22 -4.29
N PRO A 59 5.74 -22.50 -4.27
CA PRO A 59 5.75 -23.31 -3.05
C PRO A 59 7.16 -23.60 -2.53
N ALA A 60 8.20 -23.42 -3.36
CA ALA A 60 9.59 -23.55 -2.96
C ALA A 60 10.19 -22.24 -2.42
N ALA A 61 9.46 -21.13 -2.49
CA ALA A 61 9.92 -19.87 -1.93
C ALA A 61 10.15 -20.02 -0.41
N PRO A 62 11.34 -19.72 0.12
CA PRO A 62 11.65 -19.90 1.53
C PRO A 62 10.80 -19.01 2.45
N HIS A 63 10.42 -17.82 2.01
CA HIS A 63 9.73 -16.83 2.83
C HIS A 63 8.59 -16.14 2.06
N PRO A 64 7.55 -16.86 1.61
CA PRO A 64 6.51 -16.28 0.77
C PRO A 64 5.79 -15.11 1.47
N LEU A 65 5.34 -14.13 0.69
CA LEU A 65 4.51 -13.05 1.22
C LEU A 65 3.28 -13.62 1.95
N ARG A 66 2.98 -13.05 3.12
CA ARG A 66 1.82 -13.47 3.93
C ARG A 66 0.51 -13.24 3.15
N PRO A 67 -0.54 -14.05 3.39
CA PRO A 67 -1.86 -13.84 2.76
C PRO A 67 -2.46 -12.45 3.00
N SER A 68 -2.09 -11.79 4.10
CA SER A 68 -2.51 -10.42 4.44
C SER A 68 -1.74 -9.32 3.72
N HIS A 69 -0.71 -9.65 2.92
CA HIS A 69 0.06 -8.63 2.21
C HIS A 69 -0.79 -7.95 1.12
N PRO A 70 -0.77 -6.60 0.99
CA PRO A 70 -1.53 -5.89 -0.03
C PRO A 70 -1.23 -6.42 -1.43
N GLN A 71 -2.26 -6.55 -2.28
CA GLN A 71 -2.13 -7.17 -3.62
C GLN A 71 -1.32 -6.35 -4.63
N LYS A 72 -0.86 -5.15 -4.25
CA LYS A 72 -0.09 -4.24 -5.10
C LYS A 72 1.22 -4.86 -5.61
N TRP A 73 1.76 -5.88 -4.92
CA TRP A 73 2.93 -6.64 -5.40
C TRP A 73 2.70 -7.32 -6.75
N ARG A 74 1.44 -7.58 -7.16
CA ARG A 74 1.12 -8.19 -8.46
C ARG A 74 1.35 -7.23 -9.63
N ASP A 75 1.36 -5.93 -9.37
CA ASP A 75 1.70 -4.93 -10.36
C ASP A 75 3.21 -4.98 -10.64
N ALA A 76 3.58 -5.26 -11.89
CA ALA A 76 4.97 -5.35 -12.31
C ALA A 76 5.70 -4.00 -12.23
N ALA A 77 4.98 -2.88 -12.31
CA ALA A 77 5.55 -1.54 -12.19
C ALA A 77 5.77 -1.11 -10.73
N PHE A 78 5.22 -1.84 -9.76
CA PHE A 78 5.32 -1.47 -8.35
C PHE A 78 6.58 -2.05 -7.69
N ALA A 79 7.39 -1.17 -7.08
CA ALA A 79 8.56 -1.57 -6.31
C ALA A 79 8.20 -1.90 -4.85
N CYS A 80 8.67 -3.05 -4.34
CA CYS A 80 8.48 -3.47 -2.95
C CYS A 80 9.01 -2.42 -1.94
N THR A 81 10.07 -1.70 -2.33
CA THR A 81 10.70 -0.64 -1.53
C THR A 81 9.85 0.61 -1.35
N GLY A 82 8.75 0.76 -2.10
CA GLY A 82 7.77 1.83 -1.87
C GLY A 82 7.03 1.70 -0.54
N CYS A 83 7.04 0.50 0.05
CA CYS A 83 6.47 0.21 1.35
C CYS A 83 7.53 -0.27 2.35
N HIS A 84 8.52 -1.05 1.91
CA HIS A 84 9.62 -1.56 2.74
C HIS A 84 10.91 -0.75 2.50
N PRO A 85 11.13 0.36 3.23
CA PRO A 85 12.29 1.23 2.98
C PRO A 85 13.60 0.49 3.25
N ARG A 86 14.64 0.85 2.47
CA ARG A 86 16.02 0.55 2.82
C ARG A 86 16.44 1.55 3.89
N GLU A 87 16.92 1.04 5.01
CA GLU A 87 17.49 1.86 6.08
C GLU A 87 18.85 2.46 5.67
#